data_AF-A0A0Q6EYZ5-F1
#
_entry.id   AF-A0A0Q6EYZ5-F1
#
_cell.length_a   1.000
_cell.length_b   1.000
_cell.length_c   1.000
_cell.angle_alpha   90.00
_cell.angle_beta   90.00
_cell.angle_gamma   90.00
#
_symmetry.space_group_name_H-M   'P 1'
#
loop_
_entity.id
_entity.type
_entity.pdbx_description
1 polymer ?
#
loop_
_entity_poly.entity_id
_entity_poly.type
_entity_poly.pdbx_seq_one_letter_code
_entity_poly.pdbx_strand_id
1 'polypeptide(L)'
;MIAVAAVLESRRNAHALRRYVRERAAGRGAAEWIVLDESLGAWLATDEVGATTSGREWRRVRQSSEPWCSALGHDLSIAADDSLQAMFAAIEDDDLSAWRSLWIEADRSPSRCLTDWRARGRRLLAAVSGEPRSTGGTLAGKFAARGTGKRSFATV
;
A
#
# COMPACT_ATOMS: atom_id res chain seq x y z
N MET A 1 25.72 -9.89 19.01
CA MET A 1 24.34 -10.40 18.85
C MET A 1 23.38 -9.42 18.16
N ILE A 2 23.58 -8.10 18.26
CA ILE A 2 22.70 -7.06 17.64
C ILE A 2 22.60 -7.18 16.10
N ALA A 3 23.69 -7.55 15.42
CA ALA A 3 23.71 -7.64 13.95
C ALA A 3 22.77 -8.75 13.39
N VAL A 4 22.62 -9.88 14.08
CA VAL A 4 21.80 -11.00 13.60
C VAL A 4 20.30 -10.66 13.70
N ALA A 5 19.88 -10.03 14.80
CA ALA A 5 18.50 -9.59 14.98
C ALA A 5 18.10 -8.56 13.90
N ALA A 6 18.96 -7.57 13.63
CA ALA A 6 18.72 -6.57 12.58
C ALA A 6 18.64 -7.20 11.17
N VAL A 7 19.46 -8.20 10.87
CA VAL A 7 19.41 -8.93 9.60
C VAL A 7 18.10 -9.73 9.47
N LEU A 8 17.65 -10.39 10.53
CA LEU A 8 16.39 -11.14 10.52
C LEU A 8 15.18 -10.21 10.38
N GLU A 9 15.17 -9.09 11.08
CA GLU A 9 14.15 -8.07 10.96
C GLU A 9 14.11 -7.46 9.56
N SER A 10 15.27 -7.17 8.97
CA SER A 10 15.36 -6.67 7.60
C SER A 10 14.84 -7.70 6.58
N ARG A 11 15.07 -9.00 6.79
CA ARG A 11 14.54 -10.06 5.93
C ARG A 11 13.02 -10.17 6.07
N ARG A 12 12.49 -10.16 7.30
CA ARG A 12 11.05 -10.15 7.56
C ARG A 12 10.38 -8.96 6.87
N ASN A 13 10.93 -7.76 7.04
CA ASN A 13 10.43 -6.54 6.41
C ASN A 13 10.47 -6.63 4.88
N ALA A 14 11.51 -7.23 4.30
CA ALA A 14 11.61 -7.45 2.86
C ALA A 14 10.53 -8.42 2.35
N HIS A 15 10.18 -9.46 3.11
CA HIS A 15 9.07 -10.36 2.78
C HIS A 15 7.70 -9.68 2.91
N ALA A 16 7.49 -8.93 3.99
CA ALA A 16 6.27 -8.14 4.19
C ALA A 16 6.08 -7.13 3.05
N LEU A 17 7.15 -6.44 2.65
CA LEU A 17 7.16 -5.50 1.53
C LEU A 17 6.73 -6.17 0.21
N ARG A 18 7.33 -7.31 -0.13
CA ARG A 18 6.98 -8.06 -1.35
C ARG A 18 5.50 -8.47 -1.34
N ARG A 19 5.00 -8.96 -0.20
CA ARG A 19 3.59 -9.33 -0.04
C ARG A 19 2.68 -8.11 -0.26
N TYR A 20 2.98 -7.00 0.41
CA TYR A 20 2.20 -5.77 0.30
C TYR A 20 2.02 -5.32 -1.15
N VAL A 21 3.13 -5.18 -1.87
CA VAL A 21 3.11 -4.67 -3.25
C VAL A 21 2.46 -5.66 -4.20
N ARG A 22 2.61 -6.98 -3.97
CA ARG A 22 1.90 -8.01 -4.76
C ARG A 22 0.38 -7.87 -4.65
N GLU A 23 -0.15 -7.73 -3.44
CA GLU A 23 -1.61 -7.60 -3.24
C GLU A 23 -2.13 -6.28 -3.85
N ARG A 24 -1.40 -5.17 -3.68
CA ARG A 24 -1.74 -3.88 -4.31
C ARG A 24 -1.70 -3.96 -5.84
N ALA A 25 -0.69 -4.60 -6.42
CA ALA A 25 -0.57 -4.82 -7.86
C ALA A 25 -1.68 -5.70 -8.45
N ALA A 26 -2.25 -6.59 -7.64
CA ALA A 26 -3.38 -7.42 -8.02
C ALA A 26 -4.71 -6.64 -8.07
N GLY A 27 -4.76 -5.42 -7.52
CA GLY A 27 -6.00 -4.63 -7.40
C GLY A 27 -7.07 -5.30 -6.55
N ARG A 28 -6.69 -6.33 -5.77
CA ARG A 28 -7.59 -7.06 -4.88
C ARG A 28 -7.26 -6.64 -3.46
N GLY A 29 -8.27 -6.22 -2.69
CA GLY A 29 -8.14 -6.32 -1.25
C GLY A 29 -7.94 -7.80 -0.92
N ALA A 30 -6.95 -8.16 -0.08
CA ALA A 30 -6.93 -9.50 0.47
C ALA A 30 -8.28 -9.81 1.19
N ALA A 31 -8.54 -11.08 1.48
CA ALA A 31 -9.73 -11.46 2.22
C ALA A 31 -9.50 -11.27 3.72
N GLU A 32 -10.53 -10.80 4.43
CA GLU A 32 -10.48 -10.66 5.89
C GLU A 32 -10.61 -11.99 6.61
N TRP A 33 -11.34 -12.91 5.99
CA TRP A 33 -11.65 -14.22 6.53
C TRP A 33 -11.29 -15.28 5.50
N ILE A 34 -10.71 -16.39 5.96
CA ILE A 34 -10.46 -17.58 5.14
C ILE A 34 -11.02 -18.84 5.78
N VAL A 35 -11.40 -19.80 4.96
CA VAL A 35 -11.77 -21.16 5.38
C VAL A 35 -11.27 -22.15 4.34
N LEU A 36 -10.84 -23.33 4.77
CA LEU A 36 -10.53 -24.42 3.84
C LEU A 36 -11.82 -25.10 3.43
N ASP A 37 -12.08 -25.18 2.13
CA ASP A 37 -13.12 -26.04 1.58
C ASP A 37 -12.49 -27.38 1.19
N GLU A 38 -12.74 -28.42 1.99
CA GLU A 38 -12.17 -29.75 1.77
C GLU A 38 -12.67 -30.41 0.48
N SER A 39 -13.89 -30.09 0.05
CA SER A 39 -14.48 -30.66 -1.17
C SER A 39 -13.79 -30.12 -2.43
N LEU A 40 -13.33 -28.87 -2.39
CA LEU A 40 -12.59 -28.22 -3.47
C LEU A 40 -11.07 -28.36 -3.30
N GLY A 41 -10.59 -28.78 -2.12
CA GLY A 41 -9.18 -28.75 -1.77
C GLY A 41 -8.58 -27.34 -1.83
N ALA A 42 -9.39 -26.30 -1.58
CA ALA A 42 -9.04 -24.91 -1.83
C ALA A 42 -9.40 -23.98 -0.67
N TRP A 43 -8.63 -22.91 -0.50
CA TRP A 43 -8.92 -21.85 0.45
C TRP A 43 -9.94 -20.87 -0.12
N LEU A 44 -11.05 -20.69 0.58
CA LEU A 44 -12.04 -19.66 0.31
C LEU A 44 -11.74 -18.40 1.11
N ALA A 45 -12.24 -17.27 0.62
CA ALA A 45 -11.88 -15.94 1.08
C ALA A 45 -13.14 -15.06 1.08
N THR A 46 -13.39 -14.32 2.17
CA THR A 46 -14.57 -13.45 2.28
C THR A 46 -14.35 -12.26 3.23
N ASP A 47 -15.35 -11.40 3.35
CA ASP A 47 -15.44 -10.29 4.29
C ASP A 47 -16.14 -10.71 5.61
N GLU A 48 -16.22 -9.82 6.59
CA GLU A 48 -16.84 -10.12 7.88
C GLU A 48 -18.31 -10.56 7.76
N VAL A 49 -19.07 -9.92 6.87
CA VAL A 49 -20.48 -10.26 6.65
C VAL A 49 -20.62 -11.68 6.10
N GLY A 50 -19.85 -12.02 5.07
CA GLY A 50 -19.83 -13.35 4.49
C GLY A 50 -19.37 -14.43 5.47
N ALA A 51 -18.36 -14.13 6.29
CA ALA A 51 -17.88 -15.06 7.31
C ALA A 51 -18.98 -15.37 8.35
N THR A 52 -19.61 -14.33 8.89
CA THR A 52 -20.58 -14.44 9.99
C THR A 52 -21.90 -15.09 9.57
N THR A 53 -22.28 -14.97 8.30
CA THR A 53 -23.56 -15.48 7.77
C THR A 53 -23.47 -16.88 7.14
N SER A 54 -22.27 -17.36 6.83
CA SER A 54 -22.06 -18.61 6.10
C SER A 54 -22.32 -19.91 6.88
N GLY A 55 -22.37 -19.85 8.22
CA GLY A 55 -22.41 -21.05 9.08
C GLY A 55 -21.14 -21.91 9.06
N ARG A 56 -20.05 -21.47 8.42
CA ARG A 56 -18.74 -22.14 8.43
C ARG A 56 -17.81 -21.55 9.49
N GLU A 57 -16.86 -22.34 9.97
CA GLU A 57 -15.84 -21.88 10.90
C GLU A 57 -14.74 -21.09 10.17
N TRP A 58 -15.01 -19.82 9.90
CA TRP A 58 -14.04 -18.94 9.27
C TRP A 58 -12.94 -18.51 10.24
N ARG A 59 -11.70 -18.51 9.76
CA ARG A 59 -10.56 -17.93 10.47
C ARG A 59 -10.33 -16.51 10.00
N ARG A 60 -10.36 -15.56 10.93
CA ARG A 60 -9.95 -14.18 10.66
C ARG A 60 -8.44 -14.15 10.44
N VAL A 61 -8.02 -13.49 9.36
CA VAL A 61 -6.59 -13.35 8.99
C VAL A 61 -6.11 -11.90 8.97
N ARG A 62 -7.01 -10.95 9.29
CA ARG A 62 -6.78 -9.50 9.31
C ARG A 62 -7.45 -8.84 10.52
N GLN A 63 -6.90 -7.71 10.99
CA GLN A 63 -7.59 -6.80 11.89
C GLN A 63 -8.39 -5.76 11.08
N SER A 64 -9.47 -5.22 11.64
CA SER A 64 -10.27 -4.20 10.96
C SER A 64 -9.53 -2.86 10.82
N SER A 65 -9.91 -2.11 9.79
CA SER A 65 -9.85 -0.64 9.72
C SER A 65 -8.55 0.08 9.29
N GLU A 66 -7.50 -0.60 8.82
CA GLU A 66 -6.32 0.11 8.24
C GLU A 66 -6.07 -0.29 6.78
N PRO A 67 -5.79 0.65 5.85
CA PRO A 67 -5.53 0.35 4.43
C PRO A 67 -4.43 -0.69 4.20
N TRP A 68 -3.47 -0.77 5.13
CA TRP A 68 -2.32 -1.66 5.14
C TRP A 68 -2.67 -3.10 5.53
N CYS A 69 -3.64 -3.28 6.42
CA CYS A 69 -4.20 -4.58 6.76
C CYS A 69 -4.70 -5.28 5.51
N SER A 70 -5.14 -4.49 4.51
CA SER A 70 -5.65 -5.04 3.27
C SER A 70 -4.61 -5.85 2.46
N ALA A 71 -3.34 -5.64 2.70
CA ALA A 71 -2.27 -6.29 1.93
C ALA A 71 -1.28 -7.06 2.84
N LEU A 72 -1.21 -6.74 4.14
CA LEU A 72 -0.21 -7.30 5.06
C LEU A 72 -0.71 -8.36 6.04
N GLY A 73 -2.02 -8.43 6.32
CA GLY A 73 -2.53 -9.33 7.35
C GLY A 73 -1.99 -8.99 8.74
N HIS A 74 -1.49 -9.99 9.48
CA HIS A 74 -0.93 -9.79 10.83
C HIS A 74 0.49 -9.20 10.87
N ASP A 75 1.19 -9.10 9.73
CA ASP A 75 2.56 -8.58 9.70
C ASP A 75 2.59 -7.08 9.38
N LEU A 76 2.35 -6.26 10.40
CA LEU A 76 2.24 -4.80 10.27
C LEU A 76 3.59 -4.08 10.43
N SER A 77 4.72 -4.79 10.36
CA SER A 77 6.05 -4.19 10.60
C SER A 77 6.39 -3.04 9.65
N ILE A 78 5.90 -3.09 8.41
CA ILE A 78 6.08 -2.00 7.44
C ILE A 78 5.01 -0.90 7.58
N ALA A 79 3.90 -1.17 8.28
CA ALA A 79 2.87 -0.17 8.54
C ALA A 79 3.39 0.91 9.50
N ALA A 80 4.27 0.52 10.44
CA ALA A 80 4.94 1.43 11.38
C ALA A 80 6.16 2.17 10.79
N ASP A 81 6.48 1.96 9.50
CA ASP A 81 7.65 2.57 8.86
C ASP A 81 7.25 3.83 8.09
N ASP A 82 7.29 4.99 8.76
CA ASP A 82 6.88 6.28 8.20
C ASP A 82 7.55 6.62 6.87
N SER A 83 8.79 6.16 6.66
CA SER A 83 9.49 6.38 5.40
C SER A 83 8.84 5.58 4.27
N LEU A 84 8.56 4.30 4.50
CA LEU A 84 7.82 3.51 3.51
C LEU A 84 6.41 4.06 3.30
N GLN A 85 5.71 4.45 4.36
CA GLN A 85 4.39 5.09 4.29
C GLN A 85 4.41 6.29 3.34
N ALA A 86 5.37 7.20 3.53
CA ALA A 86 5.50 8.38 2.69
C ALA A 86 5.81 8.04 1.21
N MET A 87 6.60 7.00 0.95
CA MET A 87 6.87 6.54 -0.41
C MET A 87 5.59 6.05 -1.10
N PHE A 88 4.84 5.19 -0.42
CA PHE A 88 3.65 4.58 -0.96
C PHE A 88 2.47 5.55 -1.09
N ALA A 89 2.36 6.54 -0.19
CA ALA A 89 1.36 7.61 -0.29
C ALA A 89 1.53 8.50 -1.53
N ALA A 90 2.71 8.47 -2.18
CA ALA A 90 2.95 9.18 -3.43
C ALA A 90 2.43 8.42 -4.67
N ILE A 91 1.76 7.28 -4.49
CA ILE A 91 1.20 6.43 -5.55
C ILE A 91 -0.29 6.34 -5.33
N GLU A 92 -1.07 6.62 -6.38
CA GLU A 92 -2.52 6.50 -6.30
C GLU A 92 -2.94 5.03 -6.09
N ASP A 93 -3.98 4.82 -5.30
CA ASP A 93 -4.46 3.48 -4.94
C ASP A 93 -4.91 2.66 -6.15
N ASP A 94 -5.43 3.32 -7.19
CA ASP A 94 -5.91 2.75 -8.43
C ASP A 94 -4.87 2.71 -9.56
N ASP A 95 -3.65 3.23 -9.36
CA ASP A 95 -2.54 3.12 -10.31
C ASP A 95 -1.91 1.71 -10.29
N LEU A 96 -2.67 0.73 -10.79
CA LEU A 96 -2.25 -0.67 -10.85
C LEU A 96 -0.96 -0.86 -11.66
N SER A 97 -0.65 0.04 -12.60
CA SER A 97 0.58 -0.02 -13.41
C SER A 97 1.81 0.28 -12.58
N ALA A 98 1.76 1.35 -11.77
CA ALA A 98 2.81 1.69 -10.81
C ALA A 98 2.99 0.56 -9.78
N TRP A 99 1.89 0.04 -9.23
CA TRP A 99 1.95 -1.07 -8.27
C TRP A 99 2.57 -2.34 -8.86
N ARG A 100 2.24 -2.70 -10.11
CA ARG A 100 2.86 -3.85 -10.80
C ARG A 100 4.35 -3.66 -11.04
N SER A 101 4.76 -2.44 -11.39
CA SER A 101 6.18 -2.12 -11.60
C SER A 101 6.99 -2.30 -10.30
N LEU A 102 6.45 -1.79 -9.19
CA LEU A 102 7.05 -2.00 -7.87
C LEU A 102 7.07 -3.47 -7.46
N TRP A 103 6.04 -4.25 -7.80
CA TRP A 103 6.01 -5.67 -7.48
C TRP A 103 7.14 -6.40 -8.21
N ILE A 104 7.32 -6.17 -9.51
CA ILE A 104 8.40 -6.78 -10.29
C ILE A 104 9.77 -6.43 -9.69
N GLU A 105 9.96 -5.19 -9.25
CA GLU A 105 11.21 -4.75 -8.60
C GLU A 105 11.43 -5.48 -7.26
N ALA A 106 10.42 -5.51 -6.38
CA ALA A 106 10.47 -6.18 -5.08
C ALA A 106 10.58 -7.69 -5.19
N ASP A 107 10.04 -8.31 -6.24
CA ASP A 107 10.14 -9.75 -6.49
C ASP A 107 11.58 -10.15 -6.78
N ARG A 108 12.30 -9.32 -7.55
CA ARG A 108 13.70 -9.55 -7.94
C ARG A 108 14.70 -9.24 -6.82
N SER A 109 14.46 -8.20 -6.04
CA SER A 109 15.45 -7.71 -5.05
C SER A 109 14.80 -7.00 -3.86
N PRO A 110 14.08 -7.73 -2.99
CA PRO A 110 13.24 -7.11 -1.95
C PRO A 110 14.05 -6.34 -0.90
N SER A 111 15.25 -6.80 -0.52
CA SER A 111 16.11 -6.10 0.45
C SER A 111 16.68 -4.78 -0.08
N ARG A 112 17.02 -4.75 -1.37
CA ARG A 112 17.45 -3.51 -2.04
C ARG A 112 16.28 -2.53 -2.14
N CYS A 113 15.12 -2.99 -2.60
CA CYS A 113 13.90 -2.19 -2.66
C CYS A 113 13.57 -1.58 -1.29
N LEU A 114 13.62 -2.38 -0.23
CA LEU A 114 13.38 -1.90 1.13
C LEU A 114 14.30 -0.71 1.50
N THR A 115 15.58 -0.81 1.17
CA THR A 115 16.57 0.24 1.45
C THR A 115 16.34 1.48 0.60
N ASP A 116 16.18 1.30 -0.71
CA ASP A 116 16.01 2.37 -1.69
C ASP A 116 14.70 3.14 -1.48
N TRP A 117 13.62 2.42 -1.21
CA TRP A 117 12.29 2.99 -0.99
C TRP A 117 12.20 3.72 0.35
N ARG A 118 12.84 3.21 1.42
CA ARG A 118 13.00 3.98 2.66
C ARG A 118 13.78 5.26 2.44
N ALA A 119 14.86 5.23 1.65
CA ALA A 119 15.62 6.42 1.34
C ALA A 119 14.79 7.46 0.56
N ARG A 120 13.98 7.01 -0.39
CA ARG A 120 13.02 7.86 -1.12
C ARG A 120 11.97 8.46 -0.18
N GLY A 121 11.40 7.64 0.69
CA GLY A 121 10.47 8.05 1.74
C GLY A 121 10.99 9.15 2.64
N ARG A 122 12.21 8.99 3.16
CA ARG A 122 12.89 10.02 3.96
C ARG A 122 13.06 11.33 3.20
N ARG A 123 13.36 11.28 1.90
CA ARG A 123 13.46 12.49 1.07
C ARG A 123 12.10 13.18 0.92
N LEU A 124 11.02 12.42 0.75
CA LEU A 124 9.65 12.96 0.69
C LEU A 124 9.25 13.63 2.00
N LEU A 125 9.46 12.94 3.13
CA LEU A 125 9.21 13.50 4.46
C LEU A 125 10.02 14.78 4.67
N ALA A 126 11.32 14.77 4.38
CA ALA A 126 12.17 15.96 4.51
C ALA A 126 11.71 17.13 3.62
N ALA A 127 11.22 16.86 2.42
CA ALA A 127 10.69 17.89 1.52
C ALA A 127 9.39 18.51 2.04
N VAL A 128 8.54 17.74 2.72
CA VAL A 128 7.27 18.21 3.30
C VAL A 128 7.47 18.87 4.67
N SER A 129 8.46 18.44 5.45
CA SER A 129 8.79 19.01 6.77
C SER A 129 9.61 20.29 6.72
N GLY A 130 10.24 20.61 5.59
CA GLY A 130 10.76 21.96 5.37
C GLY A 130 9.59 22.94 5.36
N GLU A 131 9.65 24.02 6.15
CA GLU A 131 8.66 25.10 6.10
C GLU A 131 8.31 25.42 4.64
N PRO A 132 7.03 25.68 4.31
CA PRO A 132 6.66 26.11 2.97
C PRO A 132 7.38 27.43 2.71
N ARG A 133 8.56 27.35 2.09
CA ARG A 133 9.19 28.50 1.48
C ARG A 133 8.16 29.02 0.51
N SER A 134 7.70 30.24 0.76
CA SER A 134 7.02 31.06 -0.22
C SER A 134 7.97 31.21 -1.40
N THR A 135 8.02 30.19 -2.25
CA THR A 135 8.58 30.28 -3.58
C THR A 135 7.61 31.19 -4.31
N GLY A 136 7.97 32.46 -4.38
CA GLY A 136 7.33 33.49 -5.20
C GLY A 136 7.42 33.15 -6.68
N GLY A 137 6.77 32.06 -7.07
CA GLY A 137 6.63 31.54 -8.43
C GLY A 137 5.16 31.19 -8.61
N THR A 138 4.49 31.98 -9.44
CA THR A 138 3.04 32.10 -9.59
C THR A 138 2.38 30.88 -10.24
N LEU A 139 2.27 29.76 -9.50
CA LEU A 139 1.23 28.75 -9.80
C LEU A 139 -0.17 29.29 -9.47
N ALA A 140 -0.27 30.23 -8.52
CA ALA A 140 -1.50 30.99 -8.24
C ALA A 140 -2.02 31.77 -9.47
N GLY A 141 -1.13 32.16 -10.41
CA GLY A 141 -1.53 32.84 -11.64
C GLY A 141 -2.23 31.93 -12.66
N LYS A 142 -1.94 30.62 -12.67
CA LYS A 142 -2.54 29.68 -13.64
C LYS A 142 -4.00 29.33 -13.31
N PHE A 143 -4.45 29.56 -12.08
CA PHE A 143 -5.82 29.30 -11.64
C PHE A 143 -6.64 30.58 -11.39
N ALA A 144 -6.07 31.75 -11.64
CA ALA A 144 -6.77 33.03 -11.49
C ALA A 144 -7.77 33.32 -12.63
N ALA A 145 -7.68 32.60 -13.75
CA ALA A 145 -8.65 32.70 -14.84
C ALA A 145 -9.87 31.82 -14.56
N ARG A 146 -10.99 32.46 -14.17
CA ARG A 146 -12.30 31.80 -14.05
C ARG A 146 -12.77 31.36 -15.44
N GLY A 147 -12.79 30.06 -15.75
CA GLY A 147 -13.58 29.51 -16.87
C GLY A 147 -12.93 28.59 -17.91
N THR A 148 -11.77 27.96 -17.69
CA THR A 148 -11.14 27.07 -18.70
C THR A 148 -11.01 25.59 -18.28
N GLY A 149 -11.98 25.08 -17.52
CA GLY A 149 -12.12 23.64 -17.22
C GLY A 149 -13.39 23.07 -17.87
N LYS A 150 -13.28 21.86 -18.45
CA LYS A 150 -14.24 21.10 -19.29
C LYS A 150 -15.69 21.02 -18.75
N ARG A 151 -16.43 22.13 -18.76
CA ARG A 151 -17.90 22.16 -18.72
C ARG A 151 -18.42 22.78 -20.00
N SER A 152 -18.20 22.06 -21.09
CA SER A 152 -18.96 22.20 -22.33
C SER A 152 -19.54 20.82 -22.67
N PHE A 153 -20.39 20.32 -21.78
CA PHE A 153 -21.51 19.47 -22.20
C PHE A 153 -22.75 20.33 -22.00
N ALA A 154 -23.19 20.87 -23.13
CA ALA A 154 -24.44 21.56 -23.25
C ALA A 154 -25.57 20.59 -22.90
N THR A 155 -26.48 21.09 -22.08
CA THR A 155 -27.89 20.73 -22.04
C THR A 155 -28.46 20.78 -23.46
N VAL A 156 -28.91 19.64 -23.99
CA VAL A 156 -30.22 19.41 -24.67
C VAL A 156 -30.55 17.93 -24.53
#